data_AF-A0AAV5EFW5-F1
#
_entry.id   AF-A0AAV5EFW5-F1
#
_cell.length_a   1.000
_cell.length_b   1.000
_cell.length_c   1.000
_cell.angle_alpha   90.00
_cell.angle_beta   90.00
_cell.angle_gamma   90.00
#
_symmetry.space_group_name_H-M   'P 1'
#
loop_
_entity.id
_entity.type
_entity.pdbx_description
1 polymer ?
#
loop_
_entity_poly.entity_id
_entity_poly.type
_entity_poly.pdbx_seq_one_letter_code
_entity_poly.pdbx_strand_id
1 'polypeptide(L)'
;MQGGGRDAFFRVYDGLSSPMVFAADVGRLLLRAWQQVRGELVVPLLRAAVVACMVMSVIVLAEKVFLGIVSLVVKLLRRRPERLYRCDPIVQHDKEAGSAAFPMVLVQIPMYNEKEVYQLSIGAACRLTWPSDRLIVQVLDDSTDSIIKELVKSECEKWAKEGINIKYETRKDRAGYKAGNLREGMKHGYVQTCEFVAMFDADFQPAPDFLVKTIPFLVHNPRLALVQTRWKFFADKIIALFEDLSLMQEMTMDYHFKVEQEAGSSLFNFFGYNGTAGVWRTQAILEPGGWEDRTTAEDMDLAYRAGLLGWEFLYVGSIKVKSELPSTLKAYRSQQHRWFYRLEIFIGMFLLVSACYDYLCRDDYFYFFVLPQSIMYFAVGFQFIGLNVSD
;
A
#
# COMPACT_ATOMS: atom_id res chain seq x y z
N MET A 1 52.81 77.65 42.96
CA MET A 1 51.89 78.51 42.19
C MET A 1 51.73 77.94 40.80
N GLN A 2 50.46 77.72 40.40
CA GLN A 2 49.86 77.76 39.05
C GLN A 2 50.62 77.09 37.87
N GLY A 3 50.06 76.19 37.06
CA GLY A 3 48.72 75.61 36.89
C GLY A 3 48.89 74.38 35.97
N GLY A 4 48.07 73.34 35.98
CA GLY A 4 46.63 73.33 36.20
C GLY A 4 45.90 73.44 34.87
N GLY A 5 45.71 72.31 34.19
CA GLY A 5 44.69 72.16 33.14
C GLY A 5 45.21 72.24 31.69
N ARG A 6 45.65 71.10 31.14
CA ARG A 6 45.49 70.79 29.70
C ARG A 6 45.75 69.33 29.29
N ASP A 7 46.15 68.44 30.21
CA ASP A 7 46.43 67.03 29.87
C ASP A 7 45.28 66.05 30.15
N ALA A 8 44.11 66.54 30.55
CA ALA A 8 42.95 65.69 30.87
C ALA A 8 41.95 65.53 29.71
N PHE A 9 42.20 66.12 28.53
CA PHE A 9 41.26 66.07 27.41
C PHE A 9 41.60 65.05 26.32
N PHE A 10 42.80 64.44 26.35
CA PHE A 10 43.25 63.47 25.35
C PHE A 10 43.47 62.03 25.89
N ARG A 11 43.11 61.75 27.15
CA ARG A 11 43.27 60.41 27.78
C ARG A 11 41.96 59.67 28.07
N VAL A 12 40.87 60.02 27.38
CA VAL A 12 39.59 59.29 27.52
C VAL A 12 39.18 58.56 26.23
N TYR A 13 39.93 58.69 25.15
CA TYR A 13 39.60 58.06 23.85
C TYR A 13 40.34 56.75 23.54
N ASP A 14 41.09 56.17 24.48
CA ASP A 14 41.77 54.88 24.29
C ASP A 14 41.11 53.70 25.03
N GLY A 15 39.98 53.92 25.71
CA GLY A 15 39.36 52.92 26.61
C GLY A 15 38.04 52.32 26.13
N LEU A 16 37.46 52.81 25.03
CA LEU A 16 36.18 52.32 24.51
C LEU A 16 36.43 51.66 23.16
N SER A 17 36.78 50.36 23.20
CA SER A 17 36.52 49.49 22.06
C SER A 17 35.06 49.68 21.66
N SER A 18 34.82 50.33 20.53
CA SER A 18 33.49 50.67 20.04
C SER A 18 32.58 49.43 20.12
N PRO A 19 31.28 49.56 20.44
CA PRO A 19 30.33 48.43 20.48
C PRO A 19 30.38 47.58 19.19
N MET A 20 30.75 48.21 18.08
CA MET A 20 31.00 47.60 16.77
C MET A 20 32.20 46.64 16.74
N VAL A 21 33.29 46.92 17.47
CA VAL A 21 34.47 46.05 17.58
C VAL A 21 34.15 44.82 18.44
N PHE A 22 33.46 45.03 19.57
CA PHE A 22 33.01 43.94 20.43
C PHE A 22 32.02 43.01 19.70
N ALA A 23 31.05 43.57 18.97
CA ALA A 23 30.13 42.78 18.14
C ALA A 23 30.86 42.01 17.02
N ALA A 24 31.90 42.59 16.42
CA ALA A 24 32.72 41.91 15.43
C ALA A 24 33.55 40.77 16.03
N ASP A 25 34.06 40.91 17.26
CA ASP A 25 34.79 39.86 17.97
C ASP A 25 33.90 38.71 18.42
N VAL A 26 32.70 39.01 18.94
CA VAL A 26 31.68 38.00 19.25
C VAL A 26 31.24 37.28 17.96
N GLY A 27 31.03 38.01 16.87
CA GLY A 27 30.72 37.44 15.57
C GLY A 27 31.81 36.50 15.04
N ARG A 28 33.10 36.88 15.17
CA ARG A 28 34.25 36.03 14.82
C ARG A 28 34.33 34.77 15.69
N LEU A 29 34.04 34.88 16.98
CA LEU A 29 34.03 33.75 17.91
C LEU A 29 32.92 32.76 17.55
N LEU A 30 31.71 33.25 17.29
CA LEU A 30 30.57 32.44 16.84
C LEU A 30 30.85 31.76 15.49
N LEU A 31 31.51 32.45 14.56
CA LEU A 31 31.88 31.87 13.26
C LEU A 31 32.89 30.73 13.42
N ARG A 32 33.89 30.88 14.29
CA ARG A 32 34.88 29.84 14.58
C ARG A 32 34.26 28.65 15.29
N ALA A 33 33.42 28.89 16.30
CA ALA A 33 32.66 27.85 16.98
C ALA A 33 31.76 27.09 16.00
N TRP A 34 31.08 27.79 15.10
CA TRP A 34 30.28 27.18 14.03
C TRP A 34 31.13 26.38 13.05
N GLN A 35 32.30 26.89 12.63
CA GLN A 35 33.22 26.15 11.75
C GLN A 35 33.73 24.86 12.41
N GLN A 36 34.00 24.91 13.72
CA GLN A 36 34.46 23.75 14.47
C GLN A 36 33.33 22.71 14.63
N VAL A 37 32.14 23.12 15.07
CA VAL A 37 30.95 22.25 15.13
C VAL A 37 30.62 21.67 13.75
N ARG A 38 30.69 22.49 12.70
CA ARG A 38 30.45 22.04 11.32
C ARG A 38 31.46 20.97 10.91
N GLY A 39 32.75 21.20 11.13
CA GLY A 39 33.82 20.30 10.71
C GLY A 39 33.88 19.00 11.52
N GLU A 40 33.76 19.09 12.84
CA GLU A 40 33.97 17.95 13.76
C GLU A 40 32.69 17.13 14.00
N LEU A 41 31.51 17.72 13.85
CA LEU A 41 30.24 17.05 14.15
C LEU A 41 29.31 16.94 12.94
N VAL A 42 28.98 18.06 12.30
CA VAL A 42 27.96 18.06 11.23
C VAL A 42 28.44 17.32 9.99
N VAL A 43 29.65 17.60 9.50
CA VAL A 43 30.22 16.96 8.31
C VAL A 43 30.38 15.44 8.47
N PRO A 44 30.96 14.89 9.57
CA PRO A 44 31.05 13.44 9.72
C PRO A 44 29.69 12.76 9.87
N LEU A 45 28.74 13.39 10.58
CA LEU A 45 27.37 12.86 10.68
C LEU A 45 26.67 12.82 9.31
N LEU A 46 26.79 13.89 8.51
CA LEU A 46 26.24 13.91 7.15
C LEU A 46 26.92 12.88 6.24
N ARG A 47 28.25 12.73 6.33
CA ARG A 47 28.97 11.69 5.60
C ARG A 47 28.50 10.29 5.99
N ALA A 48 28.33 10.03 7.28
CA ALA A 48 27.80 8.75 7.76
C ALA A 48 26.37 8.50 7.25
N ALA A 49 25.51 9.53 7.26
CA ALA A 49 24.16 9.44 6.73
C ALA A 49 24.15 9.14 5.21
N VAL A 50 25.00 9.82 4.43
CA VAL A 50 25.16 9.57 2.99
C VAL A 50 25.62 8.15 2.73
N VAL A 51 26.64 7.67 3.45
CA VAL A 51 27.14 6.29 3.32
C VAL A 51 26.03 5.28 3.70
N ALA A 52 25.30 5.51 4.78
CA ALA A 52 24.18 4.64 5.17
C ALA A 52 23.11 4.59 4.07
N CYS A 53 22.75 5.75 3.48
CA CYS A 53 21.80 5.81 2.38
C CYS A 53 22.33 5.06 1.14
N MET A 54 23.62 5.19 0.80
CA MET A 54 24.23 4.44 -0.30
C MET A 54 24.15 2.93 -0.07
N VAL A 55 24.50 2.45 1.13
CA VAL A 55 24.40 1.03 1.50
C VAL A 55 22.96 0.53 1.36
N MET A 56 21.99 1.26 1.92
CA MET A 56 20.57 0.91 1.79
C MET A 56 20.12 0.83 0.33
N SER A 57 20.64 1.71 -0.52
CA SER A 57 20.25 1.77 -1.94
C SER A 57 20.83 0.61 -2.74
N VAL A 58 22.08 0.21 -2.43
CA VAL A 58 22.67 -1.00 -2.99
C VAL A 58 21.87 -2.23 -2.57
N ILE A 59 21.41 -2.28 -1.32
CA ILE A 59 20.57 -3.37 -0.81
C ILE A 59 19.23 -3.42 -1.57
N VAL A 60 18.54 -2.28 -1.70
CA VAL A 60 17.26 -2.20 -2.44
C VAL A 60 17.46 -2.57 -3.91
N LEU A 61 18.51 -2.06 -4.57
CA LEU A 61 18.80 -2.43 -5.95
C LEU A 61 19.07 -3.92 -6.09
N ALA A 62 19.89 -4.49 -5.19
CA ALA A 62 20.19 -5.92 -5.18
C ALA A 62 18.93 -6.76 -4.99
N GLU A 63 18.02 -6.33 -4.10
CA GLU A 63 16.70 -6.94 -3.91
C GLU A 63 15.87 -6.90 -5.20
N LYS A 64 15.72 -5.73 -5.84
CA LYS A 64 14.92 -5.61 -7.08
C LYS A 64 15.51 -6.42 -8.23
N VAL A 65 16.83 -6.46 -8.36
CA VAL A 65 17.54 -7.31 -9.33
C VAL A 65 17.31 -8.79 -9.02
N PHE A 66 17.42 -9.19 -7.75
CA PHE A 66 17.16 -10.56 -7.31
C PHE A 66 15.73 -10.99 -7.64
N LEU A 67 14.72 -10.21 -7.25
CA LEU A 67 13.31 -10.48 -7.55
C LEU A 67 13.07 -10.54 -9.07
N GLY A 68 13.72 -9.66 -9.84
CA GLY A 68 13.68 -9.66 -11.30
C GLY A 68 14.24 -10.95 -11.92
N ILE A 69 15.39 -11.42 -11.43
CA ILE A 69 16.01 -12.68 -11.87
C ILE A 69 15.09 -13.86 -11.52
N VAL A 70 14.55 -13.89 -10.31
CA VAL A 70 13.64 -14.96 -9.87
C VAL A 70 12.41 -15.02 -10.74
N SER A 71 11.74 -13.88 -10.97
CA SER A 71 10.58 -13.79 -11.86
C SER A 71 10.92 -14.26 -13.28
N LEU A 72 12.09 -13.89 -13.81
CA LEU A 72 12.56 -14.37 -15.11
C LEU A 72 12.77 -15.89 -15.13
N VAL A 73 13.42 -16.45 -14.11
CA VAL A 73 13.64 -17.89 -13.98
C VAL A 73 12.32 -18.65 -13.87
N VAL A 74 11.37 -18.18 -13.07
CA VAL A 74 10.03 -18.76 -12.93
C VAL A 74 9.32 -18.81 -14.29
N LYS A 75 9.40 -17.72 -15.06
CA LYS A 75 8.85 -17.62 -16.42
C LYS A 75 9.54 -18.56 -17.41
N LEU A 76 10.87 -18.60 -17.41
CA LEU A 76 11.66 -19.46 -18.30
C LEU A 76 11.41 -20.95 -18.01
N LEU A 77 11.36 -21.34 -16.74
CA LEU A 77 11.07 -22.70 -16.30
C LEU A 77 9.58 -23.07 -16.40
N ARG A 78 8.73 -22.12 -16.82
CA ARG A 78 7.26 -22.28 -16.91
C ARG A 78 6.67 -22.85 -15.61
N ARG A 79 7.20 -22.40 -14.46
CA ARG A 79 6.75 -22.75 -13.11
C ARG A 79 5.44 -22.01 -12.80
N ARG A 80 4.38 -22.39 -13.50
CA ARG A 80 3.06 -21.79 -13.32
C ARG A 80 2.41 -22.32 -12.04
N PRO A 81 1.68 -21.49 -11.28
CA PRO A 81 0.93 -21.92 -10.10
C PRO A 81 0.08 -23.17 -10.33
N GLU A 82 -0.58 -23.26 -11.49
CA GLU A 82 -1.46 -24.37 -11.88
C GLU A 82 -0.72 -25.72 -12.04
N ARG A 83 0.62 -25.71 -12.11
CA ARG A 83 1.45 -26.92 -12.20
C ARG A 83 2.10 -27.29 -10.87
N LEU A 84 2.33 -26.30 -10.01
CA LEU A 84 3.01 -26.48 -8.73
C LEU A 84 2.02 -26.86 -7.64
N TYR A 85 0.82 -26.29 -7.70
CA TYR A 85 -0.24 -26.53 -6.73
C TYR A 85 -1.34 -27.34 -7.38
N ARG A 86 -1.91 -28.25 -6.58
CA ARG A 86 -3.10 -28.98 -7.00
C ARG A 86 -4.27 -27.99 -7.07
N CYS A 87 -4.85 -27.85 -8.25
CA CYS A 87 -5.97 -26.94 -8.53
C CYS A 87 -7.03 -27.63 -9.39
N ASP A 88 -7.12 -28.96 -9.30
CA ASP A 88 -8.14 -29.72 -10.01
C ASP A 88 -9.53 -29.18 -9.64
N PRO A 89 -10.44 -29.03 -10.61
CA PRO A 89 -11.82 -28.65 -10.31
C PRO A 89 -12.37 -29.49 -9.17
N ILE A 90 -13.21 -28.90 -8.32
CA ILE A 90 -13.88 -29.63 -7.25
C ILE A 90 -14.85 -30.60 -7.93
N VAL A 91 -14.40 -31.84 -8.13
CA VAL A 91 -15.16 -32.87 -8.82
C VAL A 91 -16.21 -33.41 -7.87
N GLN A 92 -17.46 -33.46 -8.34
CA GLN A 92 -18.53 -34.26 -7.75
C GLN A 92 -18.17 -35.75 -7.87
N HIS A 93 -17.27 -36.24 -7.02
CA HIS A 93 -16.98 -37.67 -6.92
C HIS A 93 -18.22 -38.44 -6.45
N ASP A 94 -19.06 -37.75 -5.67
CA ASP A 94 -20.36 -38.22 -5.26
C ASP A 94 -21.44 -37.35 -5.92
N LYS A 95 -22.24 -37.97 -6.80
CA LYS A 95 -23.37 -37.29 -7.46
C LYS A 95 -24.47 -36.96 -6.45
N GLU A 96 -24.53 -37.64 -5.31
CA GLU A 96 -25.50 -37.36 -4.24
C GLU A 96 -25.11 -36.13 -3.42
N ALA A 97 -23.82 -35.80 -3.32
CA ALA A 97 -23.35 -34.62 -2.60
C ALA A 97 -23.79 -33.30 -3.26
N GLY A 98 -24.01 -33.28 -4.59
CA GLY A 98 -24.54 -32.10 -5.30
C GLY A 98 -23.77 -30.80 -5.00
N SER A 99 -24.48 -29.78 -4.47
CA SER A 99 -23.89 -28.52 -4.02
C SER A 99 -23.06 -28.65 -2.74
N ALA A 100 -23.27 -29.68 -1.92
CA ALA A 100 -22.59 -29.85 -0.64
C ALA A 100 -21.11 -30.20 -0.75
N ALA A 101 -20.65 -30.60 -1.94
CA ALA A 101 -19.23 -30.75 -2.22
C ALA A 101 -18.49 -29.40 -2.31
N PHE A 102 -19.22 -28.29 -2.49
CA PHE A 102 -18.63 -26.96 -2.59
C PHE A 102 -18.55 -26.32 -1.19
N PRO A 103 -17.40 -25.73 -0.84
CA PRO A 103 -17.26 -25.02 0.43
C PRO A 103 -18.15 -23.78 0.48
N MET A 104 -18.53 -23.38 1.68
CA MET A 104 -19.25 -22.13 1.91
C MET A 104 -18.31 -20.94 1.70
N VAL A 105 -18.72 -19.98 0.85
CA VAL A 105 -17.91 -18.81 0.48
C VAL A 105 -18.65 -17.54 0.83
N LEU A 106 -17.97 -16.66 1.57
CA LEU A 106 -18.37 -15.29 1.79
C LEU A 106 -17.70 -14.38 0.75
N VAL A 107 -18.45 -13.48 0.13
CA VAL A 107 -17.93 -12.41 -0.72
C VAL A 107 -18.18 -11.10 -0.01
N GLN A 108 -17.14 -10.46 0.51
CA GLN A 108 -17.24 -9.18 1.22
C GLN A 108 -16.94 -8.00 0.30
N ILE A 109 -17.80 -6.99 0.36
CA ILE A 109 -17.68 -5.74 -0.39
C ILE A 109 -17.82 -4.55 0.57
N PRO A 110 -16.71 -4.00 1.11
CA PRO A 110 -16.76 -2.77 1.86
C PRO A 110 -17.06 -1.58 0.94
N MET A 111 -18.02 -0.74 1.34
CA MET A 111 -18.45 0.44 0.59
C MET A 111 -18.43 1.70 1.45
N TYR A 112 -18.06 2.83 0.85
CA TYR A 112 -18.10 4.14 1.49
C TYR A 112 -18.37 5.25 0.46
N ASN A 113 -19.62 5.75 0.40
CA ASN A 113 -20.06 6.82 -0.49
C ASN A 113 -19.81 6.54 -2.00
N GLU A 114 -19.92 5.28 -2.41
CA GLU A 114 -19.57 4.80 -3.76
C GLU A 114 -20.72 4.88 -4.76
N LYS A 115 -21.15 6.10 -5.10
CA LYS A 115 -22.33 6.34 -5.94
C LYS A 115 -22.24 5.78 -7.37
N GLU A 116 -21.05 5.77 -7.96
CA GLU A 116 -20.88 5.46 -9.39
C GLU A 116 -20.68 3.96 -9.65
N VAL A 117 -20.11 3.24 -8.68
CA VAL A 117 -19.63 1.87 -8.88
C VAL A 117 -20.44 0.80 -8.15
N TYR A 118 -21.31 1.18 -7.20
CA TYR A 118 -22.03 0.20 -6.36
C TYR A 118 -22.82 -0.85 -7.15
N GLN A 119 -23.53 -0.45 -8.21
CA GLN A 119 -24.32 -1.38 -9.04
C GLN A 119 -23.44 -2.37 -9.80
N LEU A 120 -22.30 -1.90 -10.32
CA LEU A 120 -21.37 -2.71 -11.09
C LEU A 120 -20.68 -3.73 -10.18
N SER A 121 -20.23 -3.29 -9.00
CA SER A 121 -19.54 -4.14 -8.04
C SER A 121 -20.46 -5.18 -7.39
N ILE A 122 -21.61 -4.77 -6.85
CA ILE A 122 -22.61 -5.71 -6.29
C ILE A 122 -23.05 -6.69 -7.36
N GLY A 123 -23.37 -6.19 -8.56
CA GLY A 123 -23.77 -7.05 -9.66
C GLY A 123 -22.67 -8.04 -10.07
N ALA A 124 -21.39 -7.63 -10.08
CA ALA A 124 -20.29 -8.53 -10.42
C ALA A 124 -20.11 -9.63 -9.38
N ALA A 125 -20.22 -9.30 -8.09
CA ALA A 125 -20.17 -10.28 -7.00
C ALA A 125 -21.37 -11.25 -7.03
N CYS A 126 -22.59 -10.75 -7.25
CA CYS A 126 -23.79 -11.59 -7.34
C CYS A 126 -23.80 -12.52 -8.56
N ARG A 127 -23.04 -12.20 -9.62
CA ARG A 127 -22.91 -13.02 -10.84
C ARG A 127 -21.76 -14.03 -10.79
N LEU A 128 -21.09 -14.18 -9.65
CA LEU A 128 -20.07 -15.20 -9.47
C LEU A 128 -20.69 -16.60 -9.64
N THR A 129 -20.03 -17.44 -10.42
CA THR A 129 -20.43 -18.82 -10.67
C THR A 129 -20.06 -19.66 -9.46
N TRP A 130 -21.04 -19.87 -8.58
CA TRP A 130 -20.95 -20.72 -7.40
C TRP A 130 -22.36 -21.23 -7.06
N PRO A 131 -22.52 -22.39 -6.40
CA PRO A 131 -23.84 -22.81 -5.93
C PRO A 131 -24.48 -21.73 -5.04
N SER A 132 -25.72 -21.35 -5.32
CA SER A 132 -26.41 -20.24 -4.64
C SER A 132 -26.64 -20.51 -3.15
N ASP A 133 -26.76 -21.78 -2.76
CA ASP A 133 -26.84 -22.23 -1.36
C ASP A 133 -25.47 -22.18 -0.64
N ARG A 134 -24.37 -22.05 -1.39
CA ARG A 134 -22.98 -22.03 -0.89
C ARG A 134 -22.28 -20.68 -1.01
N LEU A 135 -22.97 -19.66 -1.54
CA LEU A 135 -22.46 -18.31 -1.72
C LEU A 135 -23.23 -17.35 -0.82
N ILE A 136 -22.51 -16.51 -0.08
CA ILE A 136 -23.08 -15.39 0.67
C ILE A 136 -22.38 -14.12 0.22
N VAL A 137 -23.12 -13.14 -0.28
CA VAL A 137 -22.59 -11.81 -0.61
C VAL A 137 -22.88 -10.89 0.57
N GLN A 138 -21.86 -10.30 1.17
CA GLN A 138 -21.98 -9.36 2.28
C GLN A 138 -21.50 -7.98 1.84
N VAL A 139 -22.45 -7.06 1.73
CA VAL A 139 -22.20 -5.64 1.44
C VAL A 139 -22.11 -4.91 2.76
N LEU A 140 -20.94 -4.35 3.05
CA LEU A 140 -20.62 -3.66 4.30
C LEU A 140 -20.60 -2.16 4.04
N ASP A 141 -21.71 -1.46 4.31
CA ASP A 141 -21.89 -0.07 3.92
C ASP A 141 -21.66 0.91 5.09
N ASP A 142 -20.56 1.65 4.96
CA ASP A 142 -20.10 2.68 5.89
C ASP A 142 -20.44 4.10 5.44
N SER A 143 -21.24 4.25 4.38
CA SER A 143 -21.56 5.55 3.79
C SER A 143 -22.12 6.52 4.84
N THR A 144 -21.96 7.81 4.60
CA THR A 144 -22.56 8.87 5.43
C THR A 144 -23.74 9.52 4.74
N ASP A 145 -23.77 9.48 3.41
CA ASP A 145 -24.87 10.00 2.59
C ASP A 145 -26.07 9.04 2.62
N SER A 146 -27.20 9.52 3.12
CA SER A 146 -28.45 8.76 3.21
C SER A 146 -29.00 8.33 1.85
N ILE A 147 -28.78 9.13 0.80
CA ILE A 147 -29.24 8.81 -0.56
C ILE A 147 -28.43 7.62 -1.08
N ILE A 148 -27.11 7.64 -0.88
CA ILE A 148 -26.24 6.54 -1.32
C ILE A 148 -26.58 5.26 -0.57
N LYS A 149 -26.82 5.31 0.75
CA LYS A 149 -27.25 4.14 1.53
C LYS A 149 -28.52 3.51 0.96
N GLU A 150 -29.53 4.33 0.67
CA GLU A 150 -30.79 3.82 0.14
C GLU A 150 -30.61 3.18 -1.24
N LEU A 151 -29.74 3.75 -2.08
CA LEU A 151 -29.40 3.16 -3.39
C LEU A 151 -28.71 1.81 -3.25
N VAL A 152 -27.70 1.70 -2.39
CA VAL A 152 -26.96 0.44 -2.15
C VAL A 152 -27.90 -0.62 -1.57
N LYS A 153 -28.72 -0.24 -0.59
CA LYS A 153 -29.72 -1.12 0.02
C LYS A 153 -30.75 -1.62 -1.01
N SER A 154 -31.28 -0.71 -1.83
CA SER A 154 -32.26 -1.05 -2.88
C SER A 154 -31.68 -2.03 -3.91
N GLU A 155 -30.41 -1.85 -4.30
CA GLU A 155 -29.73 -2.79 -5.20
C GLU A 155 -29.55 -4.16 -4.51
N CYS A 156 -29.19 -4.20 -3.23
CA CYS A 156 -29.11 -5.46 -2.47
C CYS A 156 -30.47 -6.17 -2.39
N GLU A 157 -31.55 -5.43 -2.12
CA GLU A 157 -32.92 -5.97 -2.08
C GLU A 157 -33.37 -6.52 -3.44
N LYS A 158 -32.96 -5.88 -4.53
CA LYS A 158 -33.22 -6.38 -5.89
C LYS A 158 -32.55 -7.74 -6.12
N TRP A 159 -31.26 -7.88 -5.82
CA TRP A 159 -30.56 -9.17 -5.94
C TRP A 159 -31.10 -10.24 -4.99
N ALA A 160 -31.54 -9.84 -3.79
CA ALA A 160 -32.21 -10.76 -2.86
C ALA A 160 -33.53 -11.31 -3.43
N LYS A 161 -34.32 -10.48 -4.13
CA LYS A 161 -35.56 -10.91 -4.83
C LYS A 161 -35.27 -11.86 -5.99
N GLU A 162 -34.10 -11.75 -6.62
CA GLU A 162 -33.64 -12.66 -7.67
C GLU A 162 -33.13 -14.02 -7.10
N GLY A 163 -33.15 -14.19 -5.77
CA GLY A 163 -32.79 -15.44 -5.10
C GLY A 163 -31.32 -15.57 -4.72
N ILE A 164 -30.54 -14.48 -4.83
CA ILE A 164 -29.14 -14.44 -4.36
C ILE A 164 -29.11 -14.21 -2.86
N ASN A 165 -28.29 -14.96 -2.14
CA ASN A 165 -28.10 -14.77 -0.70
C ASN A 165 -27.16 -13.59 -0.43
N ILE A 166 -27.72 -12.38 -0.51
CA ILE A 166 -27.05 -11.12 -0.23
C ILE A 166 -27.47 -10.56 1.14
N LYS A 167 -26.51 -10.00 1.87
CA LYS A 167 -26.67 -9.37 3.18
C LYS A 167 -26.15 -7.94 3.10
N TYR A 168 -27.03 -6.99 3.39
CA TYR A 168 -26.67 -5.58 3.52
C TYR A 168 -26.51 -5.28 5.01
N GLU A 169 -25.30 -4.96 5.42
CA GLU A 169 -24.96 -4.66 6.81
C GLU A 169 -24.43 -3.24 6.94
N THR A 170 -24.81 -2.59 8.02
CA THR A 170 -24.37 -1.24 8.36
C THR A 170 -23.97 -1.20 9.83
N ARG A 171 -23.07 -0.29 10.18
CA ARG A 171 -22.65 -0.06 11.57
C ARG A 171 -22.94 1.36 12.02
N LYS A 172 -22.99 1.56 13.34
CA LYS A 172 -23.33 2.84 13.96
C LYS A 172 -22.15 3.83 13.98
N ASP A 173 -20.94 3.31 14.13
CA ASP A 173 -19.71 4.09 14.21
C ASP A 173 -18.70 3.59 13.18
N ARG A 174 -17.94 4.53 12.60
CA ARG A 174 -16.93 4.28 11.56
C ARG A 174 -15.53 4.09 12.16
N ALA A 175 -15.44 3.73 13.44
CA ALA A 175 -14.19 3.42 14.10
C ALA A 175 -13.39 2.37 13.30
N GLY A 176 -12.13 2.69 13.01
CA GLY A 176 -11.23 1.81 12.27
C GLY A 176 -11.48 1.71 10.76
N TYR A 177 -12.32 2.58 10.17
CA TYR A 177 -12.56 2.66 8.73
C TYR A 177 -12.79 1.28 8.08
N LYS A 178 -12.11 0.95 6.97
CA LYS A 178 -12.25 -0.33 6.26
C LYS A 178 -11.96 -1.54 7.15
N ALA A 179 -10.87 -1.51 7.92
CA ALA A 179 -10.49 -2.59 8.84
C ALA A 179 -11.58 -2.88 9.88
N GLY A 180 -12.12 -1.82 10.50
CA GLY A 180 -13.22 -1.93 11.45
C GLY A 180 -14.51 -2.46 10.81
N ASN A 181 -14.80 -2.05 9.57
CA ASN A 181 -15.99 -2.49 8.86
C ASN A 181 -15.91 -4.00 8.55
N LEU A 182 -14.77 -4.44 8.03
CA LEU A 182 -14.48 -5.86 7.78
C LEU A 182 -14.54 -6.68 9.08
N ARG A 183 -13.99 -6.15 10.18
CA ARG A 183 -14.05 -6.79 11.50
C ARG A 183 -15.48 -6.99 11.98
N GLU A 184 -16.35 -5.98 11.89
CA GLU A 184 -17.76 -6.12 12.26
C GLU A 184 -18.47 -7.12 11.33
N GLY A 185 -18.18 -7.07 10.03
CA GLY A 185 -18.71 -8.01 9.04
C GLY A 185 -18.42 -9.47 9.39
N MET A 186 -17.22 -9.77 9.90
CA MET A 186 -16.82 -11.13 10.31
C MET A 186 -17.55 -11.65 11.57
N LYS A 187 -18.21 -10.79 12.35
CA LYS A 187 -18.91 -11.20 13.60
C LYS A 187 -20.29 -11.80 13.36
N HIS A 188 -20.87 -11.60 12.17
CA HIS A 188 -22.22 -12.10 11.88
C HIS A 188 -22.26 -13.64 11.91
N GLY A 189 -23.32 -14.21 12.48
CA GLY A 189 -23.41 -15.66 12.70
C GLY A 189 -23.31 -16.51 11.43
N TYR A 190 -23.77 -15.98 10.29
CA TYR A 190 -23.66 -16.67 8.99
C TYR A 190 -22.22 -16.71 8.44
N VAL A 191 -21.30 -15.87 8.92
CA VAL A 191 -19.90 -15.89 8.49
C VAL A 191 -19.13 -17.05 9.12
N GLN A 192 -19.56 -17.51 10.29
CA GLN A 192 -18.92 -18.63 10.99
C GLN A 192 -19.02 -19.95 10.23
N THR A 193 -19.99 -20.08 9.30
CA THR A 193 -20.13 -21.26 8.45
C THR A 193 -19.33 -21.16 7.16
N CYS A 194 -18.75 -19.99 6.84
CA CYS A 194 -17.95 -19.77 5.63
C CYS A 194 -16.52 -20.24 5.83
N GLU A 195 -16.05 -21.12 4.95
CA GLU A 195 -14.68 -21.64 4.95
C GLU A 195 -13.70 -20.69 4.27
N PHE A 196 -14.20 -19.93 3.29
CA PHE A 196 -13.43 -18.96 2.51
C PHE A 196 -14.11 -17.61 2.45
N VAL A 197 -13.30 -16.55 2.41
CA VAL A 197 -13.71 -15.16 2.28
C VAL A 197 -13.03 -14.54 1.07
N ALA A 198 -13.79 -14.23 0.03
CA ALA A 198 -13.34 -13.43 -1.09
C ALA A 198 -13.62 -11.95 -0.80
N MET A 199 -12.64 -11.08 -1.05
CA MET A 199 -12.76 -9.66 -0.76
C MET A 199 -12.58 -8.83 -2.02
N PHE A 200 -13.50 -7.89 -2.24
CA PHE A 200 -13.44 -6.95 -3.34
C PHE A 200 -13.79 -5.54 -2.87
N ASP A 201 -12.93 -4.58 -3.20
CA ASP A 201 -13.29 -3.17 -3.07
C ASP A 201 -14.42 -2.81 -4.05
N ALA A 202 -15.12 -1.71 -3.76
CA ALA A 202 -16.32 -1.30 -4.50
C ALA A 202 -16.06 -0.93 -5.97
N ASP A 203 -14.82 -0.68 -6.38
CA ASP A 203 -14.42 -0.42 -7.77
C ASP A 203 -14.01 -1.69 -8.54
N PHE A 204 -13.99 -2.85 -7.86
CA PHE A 204 -13.57 -4.12 -8.46
C PHE A 204 -14.75 -4.91 -9.03
N GLN A 205 -14.52 -5.49 -10.21
CA GLN A 205 -15.48 -6.30 -10.93
C GLN A 205 -14.85 -7.67 -11.25
N PRO A 206 -15.03 -8.69 -10.39
CA PRO A 206 -14.56 -10.03 -10.68
C PRO A 206 -15.30 -10.66 -11.86
N ALA A 207 -14.58 -11.50 -12.61
CA ALA A 207 -15.20 -12.31 -13.65
C ALA A 207 -16.08 -13.42 -13.02
N PRO A 208 -17.15 -13.87 -13.68
CA PRO A 208 -18.04 -14.90 -13.13
C PRO A 208 -17.32 -16.18 -12.69
N ASP A 209 -16.25 -16.56 -13.38
CA ASP A 209 -15.47 -17.77 -13.11
C ASP A 209 -14.37 -17.58 -12.04
N PHE A 210 -14.32 -16.43 -11.36
CA PHE A 210 -13.28 -16.10 -10.39
C PHE A 210 -13.17 -17.13 -9.25
N LEU A 211 -14.29 -17.49 -8.61
CA LEU A 211 -14.29 -18.44 -7.50
C LEU A 211 -13.90 -19.86 -7.95
N VAL A 212 -14.41 -20.28 -9.10
CA VAL A 212 -14.07 -21.58 -9.72
C VAL A 212 -12.58 -21.70 -10.01
N LYS A 213 -11.91 -20.60 -10.34
CA LYS A 213 -10.47 -20.58 -10.63
C LYS A 213 -9.58 -20.39 -9.40
N THR A 214 -10.10 -19.88 -8.29
CA THR A 214 -9.30 -19.54 -7.09
C THR A 214 -9.47 -20.55 -5.96
N ILE A 215 -10.70 -20.97 -5.65
CA ILE A 215 -11.00 -21.84 -4.51
C ILE A 215 -10.35 -23.23 -4.60
N PRO A 216 -10.23 -23.90 -5.77
CA PRO A 216 -9.57 -25.19 -5.85
C PRO A 216 -8.15 -25.20 -5.28
N PHE A 217 -7.39 -24.11 -5.43
CA PHE A 217 -6.07 -23.98 -4.82
C PHE A 217 -6.15 -24.07 -3.29
N LEU A 218 -7.12 -23.40 -2.66
CA LEU A 218 -7.27 -23.41 -1.20
C LEU A 218 -7.81 -24.75 -0.69
N VAL A 219 -8.73 -25.38 -1.41
CA VAL A 219 -9.32 -26.67 -1.00
C VAL A 219 -8.27 -27.78 -0.96
N HIS A 220 -7.45 -27.89 -2.01
CA HIS A 220 -6.47 -28.97 -2.11
C HIS A 220 -5.18 -28.73 -1.30
N ASN A 221 -4.94 -27.50 -0.83
CA ASN A 221 -3.71 -27.14 -0.15
C ASN A 221 -4.04 -26.49 1.22
N PRO A 222 -4.10 -27.30 2.31
CA PRO A 222 -4.54 -26.82 3.62
C PRO A 222 -3.70 -25.69 4.22
N ARG A 223 -2.40 -25.60 3.88
CA ARG A 223 -1.49 -24.56 4.37
C ARG A 223 -1.63 -23.22 3.65
N LEU A 224 -2.34 -23.17 2.52
CA LEU A 224 -2.59 -21.91 1.83
C LEU A 224 -3.64 -21.12 2.61
N ALA A 225 -3.26 -19.91 3.01
CA ALA A 225 -4.14 -18.91 3.61
C ALA A 225 -4.79 -18.02 2.56
N LEU A 226 -4.01 -17.55 1.59
CA LEU A 226 -4.42 -16.54 0.63
C LEU A 226 -4.11 -16.96 -0.81
N VAL A 227 -5.09 -16.78 -1.68
CA VAL A 227 -4.88 -16.72 -3.14
C VAL A 227 -5.12 -15.29 -3.60
N GLN A 228 -4.06 -14.58 -3.99
CA GLN A 228 -4.14 -13.24 -4.57
C GLN A 228 -4.15 -13.31 -6.10
N THR A 229 -5.03 -12.52 -6.72
CA THR A 229 -5.10 -12.41 -8.17
C THR A 229 -4.61 -11.04 -8.66
N ARG A 230 -4.43 -10.92 -9.97
CA ARG A 230 -3.89 -9.70 -10.59
C ARG A 230 -4.99 -8.66 -10.80
N TRP A 231 -4.67 -7.39 -10.55
CA TRP A 231 -5.55 -6.30 -10.96
C TRP A 231 -5.31 -5.94 -12.41
N LYS A 232 -6.39 -5.67 -13.13
CA LYS A 232 -6.35 -5.16 -14.49
C LYS A 232 -7.14 -3.86 -14.52
N PHE A 233 -6.43 -2.75 -14.62
CA PHE A 233 -7.06 -1.46 -14.81
C PHE A 233 -7.73 -1.39 -16.19
N PHE A 234 -8.89 -0.75 -16.24
CA PHE A 234 -9.62 -0.55 -17.47
C PHE A 234 -9.70 0.94 -17.81
N ALA A 235 -9.42 1.24 -19.07
CA ALA A 235 -9.10 2.58 -19.57
C ALA A 235 -10.26 3.23 -20.34
N ASP A 236 -11.51 2.95 -20.00
CA ASP A 236 -12.64 3.53 -20.74
C ASP A 236 -12.89 5.02 -20.41
N LYS A 237 -12.30 5.52 -19.31
CA LYS A 237 -12.43 6.92 -18.85
C LYS A 237 -11.07 7.59 -18.57
N ILE A 238 -10.01 7.23 -19.30
CA ILE A 238 -8.79 8.04 -19.23
C ILE A 238 -9.10 9.39 -19.86
N ILE A 239 -9.21 10.43 -19.03
CA ILE A 239 -9.18 11.81 -19.50
C ILE A 239 -7.79 12.00 -20.11
N ALA A 240 -7.71 12.33 -21.41
CA ALA A 240 -6.46 12.45 -22.17
C ALA A 240 -5.38 13.38 -21.55
N LEU A 241 -5.73 14.21 -20.56
CA LEU A 241 -4.78 15.01 -19.76
C LEU A 241 -4.03 14.22 -18.66
N PHE A 242 -4.43 12.99 -18.34
CA PHE A 242 -3.88 12.15 -17.27
C PHE A 242 -3.31 10.80 -17.74
N GLU A 243 -3.17 10.63 -19.05
CA GLU A 243 -2.73 9.38 -19.67
C GLU A 243 -1.33 8.95 -19.18
N ASP A 244 -0.38 9.89 -19.12
CA ASP A 244 0.99 9.60 -18.67
C ASP A 244 1.08 9.15 -17.21
N LEU A 245 0.26 9.74 -16.32
CA LEU A 245 0.24 9.41 -14.90
C LEU A 245 -0.44 8.05 -14.65
N SER A 246 -1.53 7.80 -15.37
CA SER A 246 -2.25 6.52 -15.33
C SER A 246 -1.37 5.40 -15.88
N LEU A 247 -0.60 5.67 -16.94
CA LEU A 247 0.37 4.74 -17.49
C LEU A 247 1.52 4.45 -16.52
N MET A 248 2.05 5.46 -15.82
CA MET A 248 3.06 5.25 -14.78
C MET A 248 2.53 4.42 -13.60
N GLN A 249 1.29 4.65 -13.17
CA GLN A 249 0.63 3.83 -12.16
C GLN A 249 0.47 2.39 -12.64
N GLU A 250 0.00 2.19 -13.87
CA GLU A 250 -0.14 0.86 -14.46
C GLU A 250 1.20 0.13 -14.54
N MET A 251 2.26 0.78 -15.04
CA MET A 251 3.61 0.19 -15.12
C MET A 251 4.16 -0.20 -13.75
N THR A 252 4.03 0.69 -12.75
CA THR A 252 4.42 0.41 -11.37
C THR A 252 3.69 -0.82 -10.84
N MET A 253 2.37 -0.85 -11.01
CA MET A 253 1.55 -1.92 -10.45
C MET A 253 1.80 -3.24 -11.20
N ASP A 254 2.08 -3.18 -12.51
CA ASP A 254 2.50 -4.33 -13.28
C ASP A 254 3.84 -4.89 -12.82
N TYR A 255 4.79 -4.04 -12.43
CA TYR A 255 6.03 -4.48 -11.79
C TYR A 255 5.75 -5.19 -10.47
N HIS A 256 4.97 -4.56 -9.58
CA HIS A 256 4.59 -5.13 -8.29
C HIS A 256 3.97 -6.53 -8.46
N PHE A 257 3.03 -6.68 -9.38
CA PHE A 257 2.35 -7.96 -9.64
C PHE A 257 3.22 -9.00 -10.33
N LYS A 258 3.90 -8.64 -11.43
CA LYS A 258 4.64 -9.60 -12.26
C LYS A 258 6.02 -9.92 -11.72
N VAL A 259 6.54 -9.13 -10.79
CA VAL A 259 7.89 -9.33 -10.26
C VAL A 259 7.81 -9.61 -8.78
N GLU A 260 7.31 -8.67 -7.97
CA GLU A 260 7.37 -8.80 -6.51
C GLU A 260 6.46 -9.90 -5.99
N GLN A 261 5.17 -9.90 -6.36
CA GLN A 261 4.24 -10.93 -5.89
C GLN A 261 4.53 -12.31 -6.50
N GLU A 262 4.89 -12.37 -7.78
CA GLU A 262 5.24 -13.63 -8.45
C GLU A 262 6.51 -14.25 -7.85
N ALA A 263 7.55 -13.45 -7.58
CA ALA A 263 8.76 -13.94 -6.93
C ALA A 263 8.52 -14.29 -5.45
N GLY A 264 7.78 -13.45 -4.71
CA GLY A 264 7.45 -13.68 -3.31
C GLY A 264 6.67 -14.98 -3.10
N SER A 265 5.64 -15.20 -3.91
CA SER A 265 4.87 -16.44 -3.89
C SER A 265 5.71 -17.66 -4.29
N SER A 266 6.61 -17.54 -5.27
CA SER A 266 7.37 -18.69 -5.78
C SER A 266 8.54 -19.13 -4.90
N LEU A 267 9.19 -18.20 -4.19
CA LEU A 267 10.35 -18.49 -3.35
C LEU A 267 10.02 -18.63 -1.87
N PHE A 268 9.18 -17.73 -1.36
CA PHE A 268 8.96 -17.57 0.07
C PHE A 268 7.57 -18.03 0.50
N ASN A 269 6.67 -18.35 -0.46
CA ASN A 269 5.26 -18.56 -0.19
C ASN A 269 4.65 -17.41 0.64
N PHE A 270 5.14 -16.18 0.47
CA PHE A 270 4.74 -15.01 1.23
C PHE A 270 4.88 -13.74 0.40
N PHE A 271 3.89 -12.84 0.52
CA PHE A 271 3.90 -11.48 0.01
C PHE A 271 2.80 -10.67 0.73
N GLY A 272 2.89 -9.34 0.69
CA GLY A 272 1.86 -8.47 1.27
C GLY A 272 0.51 -8.60 0.52
N TYR A 273 -0.59 -8.76 1.26
CA TYR A 273 -1.92 -8.72 0.67
C TYR A 273 -2.26 -7.30 0.21
N ASN A 274 -2.89 -7.17 -0.98
CA ASN A 274 -3.18 -5.87 -1.58
C ASN A 274 -4.54 -5.28 -1.15
N GLY A 275 -5.23 -5.93 -0.22
CA GLY A 275 -6.50 -5.44 0.32
C GLY A 275 -7.75 -5.76 -0.51
N THR A 276 -7.61 -6.33 -1.71
CA THR A 276 -8.71 -6.70 -2.61
C THR A 276 -8.28 -7.75 -3.66
N ALA A 277 -9.25 -8.35 -4.34
CA ALA A 277 -9.08 -9.38 -5.38
C ALA A 277 -8.33 -10.62 -4.88
N GLY A 278 -8.50 -10.95 -3.60
CA GLY A 278 -7.95 -12.13 -2.96
C GLY A 278 -9.03 -12.98 -2.31
N VAL A 279 -8.76 -14.28 -2.21
CA VAL A 279 -9.57 -15.24 -1.45
C VAL A 279 -8.76 -15.75 -0.28
N TRP A 280 -9.29 -15.52 0.91
CA TRP A 280 -8.72 -15.96 2.17
C TRP A 280 -9.41 -17.21 2.69
N ARG A 281 -8.66 -18.07 3.37
CA ARG A 281 -9.21 -19.04 4.31
C ARG A 281 -9.68 -18.30 5.56
N THR A 282 -10.92 -18.53 5.98
CA THR A 282 -11.51 -17.86 7.16
C THR A 282 -10.65 -18.06 8.41
N GLN A 283 -10.15 -19.28 8.63
CA GLN A 283 -9.27 -19.60 9.76
C GLN A 283 -7.98 -18.77 9.75
N ALA A 284 -7.38 -18.52 8.58
CA ALA A 284 -6.17 -17.72 8.46
C ALA A 284 -6.40 -16.22 8.73
N ILE A 285 -7.65 -15.75 8.68
CA ILE A 285 -8.03 -14.42 9.15
C ILE A 285 -8.19 -14.43 10.68
N LEU A 286 -8.87 -15.44 11.23
CA LEU A 286 -9.26 -15.48 12.64
C LEU A 286 -8.09 -15.78 13.59
N GLU A 287 -7.23 -16.75 13.24
CA GLU A 287 -6.08 -17.14 14.06
C GLU A 287 -5.13 -15.99 14.44
N PRO A 288 -4.71 -15.11 13.50
CA PRO A 288 -3.86 -13.97 13.86
C PRO A 288 -4.60 -12.85 14.60
N GLY A 289 -5.89 -12.99 14.91
CA GLY A 289 -6.69 -11.99 15.63
C GLY A 289 -7.65 -11.16 14.76
N GLY A 290 -7.82 -11.51 13.47
CA GLY A 290 -8.72 -10.80 12.57
C GLY A 290 -8.19 -9.47 12.06
N TRP A 291 -9.11 -8.61 11.62
CA TRP A 291 -8.82 -7.27 11.08
C TRP A 291 -8.53 -6.28 12.22
N GLU A 292 -7.31 -5.75 12.25
CA GLU A 292 -6.88 -4.72 13.20
C GLU A 292 -6.79 -3.36 12.52
N ASP A 293 -7.23 -2.31 13.22
CA ASP A 293 -7.28 -0.92 12.77
C ASP A 293 -6.14 -0.05 13.32
N ARG A 294 -5.08 -0.69 13.84
CA ARG A 294 -3.90 0.01 14.37
C ARG A 294 -3.04 0.69 13.30
N THR A 295 -3.21 0.29 12.04
CA THR A 295 -2.51 0.84 10.88
C THR A 295 -3.50 1.08 9.74
N THR A 296 -3.19 2.03 8.86
CA THR A 296 -3.94 2.28 7.62
C THR A 296 -3.69 1.23 6.53
N ALA A 297 -2.74 0.33 6.75
CA ALA A 297 -2.43 -0.82 5.90
C ALA A 297 -2.86 -2.11 6.60
N GLU A 298 -4.16 -2.22 6.91
CA GLU A 298 -4.74 -3.35 7.66
C GLU A 298 -4.58 -4.70 6.95
N ASP A 299 -4.53 -4.65 5.61
CA ASP A 299 -4.37 -5.78 4.71
C ASP A 299 -2.98 -6.41 4.81
N MET A 300 -1.96 -5.57 4.73
CA MET A 300 -0.58 -5.97 4.90
C MET A 300 -0.31 -6.45 6.32
N ASP A 301 -0.88 -5.78 7.31
CA ASP A 301 -0.77 -6.18 8.71
C ASP A 301 -1.28 -7.61 8.97
N LEU A 302 -2.48 -7.92 8.47
CA LEU A 302 -3.04 -9.26 8.55
C LEU A 302 -2.16 -10.29 7.81
N ALA A 303 -1.67 -9.93 6.61
CA ALA A 303 -0.77 -10.80 5.86
C ALA A 303 0.48 -11.15 6.66
N TYR A 304 1.16 -10.16 7.26
CA TYR A 304 2.34 -10.42 8.09
C TYR A 304 2.01 -11.29 9.30
N ARG A 305 0.93 -11.00 10.04
CA ARG A 305 0.55 -11.82 11.21
C ARG A 305 0.23 -13.26 10.81
N ALA A 306 -0.49 -13.48 9.72
CA ALA A 306 -0.75 -14.82 9.21
C ALA A 306 0.55 -15.52 8.74
N GLY A 307 1.42 -14.82 8.01
CA GLY A 307 2.71 -15.36 7.58
C GLY A 307 3.62 -15.75 8.74
N LEU A 308 3.64 -14.97 9.83
CA LEU A 308 4.38 -15.29 11.06
C LEU A 308 3.85 -16.55 11.77
N LEU A 309 2.58 -16.90 11.57
CA LEU A 309 1.99 -18.17 12.04
C LEU A 309 2.29 -19.35 11.10
N GLY A 310 3.04 -19.13 10.01
CA GLY A 310 3.45 -20.17 9.06
C GLY A 310 2.47 -20.43 7.92
N TRP A 311 1.47 -19.56 7.73
CA TRP A 311 0.55 -19.64 6.60
C TRP A 311 1.24 -19.29 5.28
N GLU A 312 0.84 -19.98 4.21
CA GLU A 312 1.42 -19.82 2.86
C GLU A 312 0.50 -19.00 1.94
N PHE A 313 1.10 -18.23 1.04
CA PHE A 313 0.46 -17.24 0.17
C PHE A 313 0.74 -17.58 -1.30
N LEU A 314 -0.32 -17.64 -2.09
CA LEU A 314 -0.26 -17.96 -3.51
C LEU A 314 -0.67 -16.76 -4.37
N TYR A 315 0.18 -16.38 -5.31
CA TYR A 315 -0.14 -15.39 -6.33
C TYR A 315 -0.47 -16.06 -7.67
N VAL A 316 -1.66 -15.75 -8.21
CA VAL A 316 -2.15 -16.32 -9.49
C VAL A 316 -2.35 -15.21 -10.51
N GLY A 317 -1.27 -14.86 -11.22
CA GLY A 317 -1.27 -13.78 -12.22
C GLY A 317 -2.06 -14.05 -13.51
N SER A 318 -2.53 -15.29 -13.73
CA SER A 318 -3.37 -15.66 -14.87
C SER A 318 -4.82 -15.18 -14.72
N ILE A 319 -5.29 -15.04 -13.47
CA ILE A 319 -6.62 -14.55 -13.13
C ILE A 319 -6.53 -13.04 -12.95
N LYS A 320 -7.43 -12.31 -13.62
CA LYS A 320 -7.43 -10.85 -13.64
C LYS A 320 -8.78 -10.31 -13.19
N VAL A 321 -8.78 -9.42 -12.21
CA VAL A 321 -9.98 -8.70 -11.75
C VAL A 321 -9.92 -7.28 -12.28
N LYS A 322 -11.03 -6.81 -12.87
CA LYS A 322 -11.10 -5.45 -13.40
C LYS A 322 -11.23 -4.47 -12.23
N SER A 323 -10.50 -3.37 -12.29
CA SER A 323 -10.64 -2.23 -11.37
C SER A 323 -10.74 -0.94 -12.19
N GLU A 324 -11.57 -0.02 -11.71
CA GLU A 324 -11.68 1.32 -12.28
C GLU A 324 -10.57 2.21 -11.75
N LEU A 325 -9.93 2.97 -12.65
CA LEU A 325 -8.97 3.99 -12.24
C LEU A 325 -9.71 5.23 -11.70
N PRO A 326 -9.11 5.97 -10.75
CA PRO A 326 -9.69 7.22 -10.27
C PRO A 326 -9.95 8.17 -11.44
N SER A 327 -11.22 8.56 -11.62
CA SER A 327 -11.66 9.41 -12.74
C SER A 327 -11.23 10.88 -12.61
N THR A 328 -10.73 11.29 -11.42
CA THR A 328 -10.31 12.67 -11.14
C THR A 328 -8.93 12.72 -10.48
N LEU A 329 -8.16 13.78 -10.75
CA LEU A 329 -6.86 14.00 -10.11
C LEU A 329 -6.96 14.11 -8.58
N LYS A 330 -8.07 14.66 -8.07
CA LYS A 330 -8.29 14.74 -6.62
C LYS A 330 -8.45 13.34 -6.01
N ALA A 331 -9.22 12.47 -6.66
CA ALA A 331 -9.37 11.08 -6.24
C ALA A 331 -8.06 10.30 -6.38
N TYR A 332 -7.31 10.49 -7.48
CA TYR A 332 -5.97 9.92 -7.65
C TYR A 332 -5.03 10.37 -6.53
N ARG A 333 -4.91 11.68 -6.28
CA ARG A 333 -4.07 12.22 -5.20
C ARG A 333 -4.47 11.68 -3.83
N SER A 334 -5.77 11.52 -3.56
CA SER A 334 -6.32 10.96 -2.32
C SER A 334 -6.11 9.45 -2.16
N GLN A 335 -6.25 8.68 -3.26
CA GLN A 335 -6.01 7.24 -3.27
C GLN A 335 -4.57 6.98 -3.00
N GLN A 336 -3.74 7.61 -3.82
CA GLN A 336 -2.33 7.61 -3.63
C GLN A 336 -2.14 8.07 -2.16
N HIS A 337 -2.79 9.16 -1.67
CA HIS A 337 -2.65 9.70 -0.29
C HIS A 337 -2.48 8.67 0.83
N ARG A 338 -3.31 7.65 0.76
CA ARG A 338 -3.42 6.63 1.80
C ARG A 338 -2.30 5.61 1.75
N TRP A 339 -1.70 5.40 0.59
CA TRP A 339 -0.63 4.45 0.38
C TRP A 339 0.75 5.00 0.80
N PHE A 340 0.78 6.16 1.47
CA PHE A 340 1.95 7.04 1.53
C PHE A 340 2.74 7.04 2.84
N TYR A 341 4.06 6.85 2.76
CA TYR A 341 4.94 6.87 3.94
C TYR A 341 5.86 8.12 3.98
N ARG A 342 5.52 9.09 4.85
CA ARG A 342 6.16 10.43 4.96
C ARG A 342 7.69 10.42 5.14
N LEU A 343 8.25 9.33 5.67
CA LEU A 343 9.67 9.22 5.95
C LEU A 343 10.53 9.03 4.68
N GLU A 344 10.01 8.33 3.68
CA GLU A 344 10.76 8.02 2.46
C GLU A 344 10.91 9.24 1.54
N ILE A 345 9.87 10.06 1.43
CA ILE A 345 9.91 11.35 0.71
C ILE A 345 10.91 12.30 1.37
N PHE A 346 10.93 12.34 2.70
CA PHE A 346 11.88 13.17 3.43
C PHE A 346 13.33 12.74 3.14
N ILE A 347 13.60 11.44 3.11
CA ILE A 347 14.91 10.88 2.75
C ILE A 347 15.24 11.19 1.28
N GLY A 348 14.28 11.06 0.35
CA GLY A 348 14.47 11.42 -1.06
C GLY A 348 14.82 12.90 -1.26
N MET A 349 14.09 13.82 -0.60
CA MET A 349 14.39 15.26 -0.60
C MET A 349 15.78 15.56 -0.03
N PHE A 350 16.14 14.92 1.08
CA PHE A 350 17.46 15.09 1.68
C PHE A 350 18.59 14.64 0.75
N LEU A 351 18.41 13.50 0.06
CA LEU A 351 19.36 12.98 -0.92
C LEU A 351 19.46 13.86 -2.16
N LEU A 352 18.35 14.44 -2.63
CA LEU A 352 18.38 15.37 -3.76
C LEU A 352 19.16 16.64 -3.43
N VAL A 353 18.92 17.23 -2.26
CA VAL A 353 19.67 18.40 -1.80
C VAL A 353 21.14 18.07 -1.65
N SER A 354 21.46 16.87 -1.15
CA SER A 354 22.84 16.38 -1.03
C SER A 354 23.50 16.17 -2.40
N ALA A 355 22.80 15.61 -3.39
CA ALA A 355 23.30 15.43 -4.75
C ALA A 355 23.52 16.77 -5.46
N CYS A 356 22.58 17.72 -5.32
CA CYS A 356 22.70 19.06 -5.87
C CYS A 356 23.84 19.84 -5.21
N TYR A 357 24.03 19.69 -3.89
CA TYR A 357 25.14 20.30 -3.17
C TYR A 357 26.48 19.72 -3.62
N ASP A 358 26.58 18.40 -3.77
CA ASP A 358 27.78 17.73 -4.27
C ASP A 358 28.12 18.21 -5.69
N TYR A 359 27.15 18.22 -6.61
CA TYR A 359 27.32 18.72 -7.98
C TYR A 359 27.75 20.20 -8.07
N LEU A 360 27.24 21.06 -7.16
CA LEU A 360 27.51 22.49 -7.19
C LEU A 360 28.76 22.91 -6.41
N CYS A 361 29.17 22.15 -5.39
CA CYS A 361 30.19 22.56 -4.43
C CYS A 361 31.41 21.63 -4.35
N ARG A 362 31.43 20.48 -5.01
CA ARG A 362 32.58 19.55 -5.03
C ARG A 362 32.80 18.90 -6.40
N ASP A 363 34.06 18.54 -6.68
CA ASP A 363 34.47 17.78 -7.88
C ASP A 363 34.37 16.25 -7.68
N ASP A 364 33.72 15.78 -6.62
CA ASP A 364 33.58 14.34 -6.36
C ASP A 364 32.39 13.77 -7.17
N TYR A 365 32.58 12.63 -7.85
CA TYR A 365 31.56 12.01 -8.71
C TYR A 365 30.39 11.35 -7.94
N PHE A 366 30.15 11.69 -6.67
CA PHE A 366 29.11 11.03 -5.87
C PHE A 366 27.71 11.39 -6.34
N TYR A 367 27.50 12.56 -6.96
CA TYR A 367 26.21 12.93 -7.57
C TYR A 367 25.69 11.88 -8.58
N PHE A 368 26.58 11.17 -9.31
CA PHE A 368 26.17 10.09 -10.23
C PHE A 368 25.44 8.95 -9.51
N PHE A 369 25.73 8.73 -8.24
CA PHE A 369 25.10 7.70 -7.41
C PHE A 369 23.91 8.26 -6.61
N VAL A 370 24.06 9.47 -6.05
CA VAL A 370 23.06 10.07 -5.15
C VAL A 370 21.87 10.67 -5.92
N LEU A 371 22.05 11.13 -7.17
CA LEU A 371 20.95 11.69 -7.97
C LEU A 371 19.96 10.61 -8.44
N PRO A 372 20.37 9.48 -9.05
CA PRO A 372 19.45 8.36 -9.33
C PRO A 372 18.80 7.80 -8.06
N GLN A 373 19.50 7.85 -6.93
CA GLN A 373 19.00 7.41 -5.63
C GLN A 373 17.91 8.33 -5.08
N SER A 374 18.09 9.65 -5.17
CA SER A 374 17.04 10.63 -4.91
C SER A 374 15.82 10.32 -5.78
N ILE A 375 16.02 10.12 -7.08
CA ILE A 375 14.96 9.79 -8.04
C ILE A 375 14.29 8.46 -7.68
N MET A 376 15.00 7.49 -7.11
CA MET A 376 14.43 6.22 -6.64
C MET A 376 13.61 6.36 -5.36
N TYR A 377 14.09 7.09 -4.35
CA TYR A 377 13.30 7.39 -3.14
C TYR A 377 12.11 8.28 -3.44
N PHE A 378 12.22 9.13 -4.47
CA PHE A 378 11.10 9.83 -5.05
C PHE A 378 10.23 8.92 -5.91
N ALA A 379 10.75 7.91 -6.60
CA ALA A 379 9.90 6.96 -7.33
C ALA A 379 9.09 6.11 -6.35
N VAL A 380 9.70 5.63 -5.27
CA VAL A 380 9.04 4.89 -4.18
C VAL A 380 8.15 5.83 -3.35
N GLY A 381 8.61 7.04 -3.05
CA GLY A 381 7.88 8.05 -2.28
C GLY A 381 6.86 8.87 -3.10
N PHE A 382 6.90 8.88 -4.44
CA PHE A 382 5.91 9.51 -5.33
C PHE A 382 5.01 8.48 -6.03
N GLN A 383 5.39 7.20 -6.06
CA GLN A 383 4.39 6.14 -5.95
C GLN A 383 3.53 6.40 -4.73
N PHE A 384 4.07 7.15 -3.75
CA PHE A 384 3.54 7.29 -2.43
C PHE A 384 3.44 8.76 -1.73
N ILE A 385 2.88 9.86 -2.35
CA ILE A 385 2.64 11.36 -2.00
C ILE A 385 1.56 11.97 -0.98
N GLY A 386 1.73 11.91 0.35
CA GLY A 386 0.98 12.77 1.30
C GLY A 386 0.01 12.15 2.35
N LEU A 387 -0.13 12.83 3.49
CA LEU A 387 -1.13 12.55 4.51
C LEU A 387 -1.82 13.86 4.93
N ASN A 388 -3.14 13.77 5.13
CA ASN A 388 -4.11 14.63 5.77
C ASN A 388 -5.52 14.30 5.25
N VAL A 389 -6.16 13.34 5.91
CA VAL A 389 -7.58 13.50 6.25
C VAL A 389 -7.64 13.53 7.77
N SER A 390 -7.60 14.73 8.33
CA SER A 390 -8.12 15.01 9.65
C SER A 390 -9.65 14.88 9.59
N ASP A 391 -10.20 14.07 10.51
CA ASP A 391 -11.61 13.88 10.90
C ASP A 391 -12.62 13.45 9.82
#